data_AF-A0A3D0Y0T0-F1
#
_entry.id   AF-A0A3D0Y0T0-F1
#
_cell.length_a   1.000
_cell.length_b   1.000
_cell.length_c   1.000
_cell.angle_alpha   90.00
_cell.angle_beta   90.00
_cell.angle_gamma   90.00
#
_symmetry.space_group_name_H-M   'P 1'
#
loop_
_entity.id
_entity.type
_entity.pdbx_description
1 polymer ?
#
loop_
_entity_poly.entity_id
_entity_poly.type
_entity_poly.pdbx_seq_one_letter_code
_entity_poly.pdbx_strand_id
1 'polypeptide(L)'
;MKNKIFFITVFLMMSILFTNNCIFASMADYTDEDAEKETQRMIQEHKDSFDNTKSNNCFLKELFVKGGTLSPNFDRQVINYDLKIENNVNEIDIIANAEDADAKVNGNGKIDIKDISECKIEVRASSGTTRTYFVRIIKENEKDTVSKNEEKSGDNKDSNEIDIEDSIITDSKNLTENLSESNIDDNKKTGKNKYIIIAIVAIFLLISLVIIIKIKKRKNH
;
A
#
# COMPACT_ATOMS: atom_id res chain seq x y z
N MET A 1 -40.38 33.11 74.29
CA MET A 1 -39.03 32.51 74.15
C MET A 1 -39.05 31.06 73.66
N LYS A 2 -40.03 30.22 74.04
CA LYS A 2 -40.13 28.80 73.65
C LYS A 2 -40.19 28.55 72.12
N ASN A 3 -40.87 29.41 71.35
CA ASN A 3 -40.97 29.22 69.89
C ASN A 3 -39.64 29.45 69.16
N LYS A 4 -38.76 30.33 69.66
CA LYS A 4 -37.45 30.58 69.03
C LYS A 4 -36.49 29.40 69.18
N ILE A 5 -36.53 28.71 70.33
CA ILE A 5 -35.75 27.47 70.55
C ILE A 5 -36.21 26.36 69.61
N PHE A 6 -37.52 26.18 69.42
CA PHE A 6 -38.07 25.14 68.55
C PHE A 6 -37.62 25.27 67.09
N PHE A 7 -37.62 26.50 66.56
CA PHE A 7 -37.15 26.75 65.18
C PHE A 7 -35.65 26.50 65.02
N ILE A 8 -34.83 26.88 66.00
CA ILE A 8 -33.38 26.63 65.96
C ILE A 8 -33.08 25.13 65.97
N THR A 9 -33.78 24.35 66.79
CA THR A 9 -33.57 22.90 66.86
C THR A 9 -34.05 22.18 65.59
N VAL A 10 -35.16 22.63 64.99
CA VAL A 10 -35.64 22.09 63.70
C VAL A 10 -34.70 22.46 62.56
N PHE A 11 -34.15 23.68 62.56
CA PHE A 11 -33.19 24.13 61.56
C PHE A 11 -31.85 23.37 61.66
N LEU A 12 -31.39 23.08 62.89
CA LEU A 12 -30.20 22.26 63.13
C LEU A 12 -30.40 20.81 62.65
N MET A 13 -31.57 20.21 62.95
CA MET A 13 -31.92 18.86 62.50
C MET A 13 -32.05 18.77 60.97
N MET A 14 -32.66 19.77 60.31
CA MET A 14 -32.71 19.83 58.84
C MET A 14 -31.33 20.04 58.21
N SER A 15 -30.44 20.81 58.84
CA SER A 15 -29.08 21.02 58.34
C SER A 15 -28.23 19.74 58.40
N ILE A 16 -28.45 18.90 59.42
CA ILE A 16 -27.80 17.59 59.55
C ILE A 16 -28.35 16.59 58.51
N LEU A 17 -29.65 16.64 58.21
CA LEU A 17 -30.25 15.81 57.16
C LEU A 17 -29.78 16.23 55.75
N PHE A 18 -29.60 17.52 55.49
CA PHE A 18 -29.06 18.03 54.21
C PHE A 18 -27.57 17.67 54.00
N THR A 19 -26.75 17.72 55.05
CA THR A 19 -25.32 17.36 54.94
C THR A 19 -25.12 15.87 54.73
N ASN A 20 -25.91 15.01 55.38
CA ASN A 20 -25.88 13.56 55.12
C ASN A 20 -26.33 13.23 53.68
N ASN A 21 -27.25 14.00 53.09
CA ASN A 21 -27.68 13.80 51.70
C ASN A 21 -26.60 14.21 50.68
N CYS A 22 -25.77 15.23 50.96
CA CYS A 22 -24.64 15.59 50.09
C CYS A 22 -23.49 14.56 50.11
N ILE A 23 -23.25 13.89 51.25
CA ILE A 23 -22.22 12.84 51.34
C ILE A 23 -22.68 11.59 50.55
N PHE A 24 -23.96 11.25 50.59
CA PHE A 24 -24.52 10.14 49.79
C PHE A 24 -24.64 10.48 48.30
N ALA A 25 -24.92 11.74 47.92
CA ALA A 25 -24.91 12.16 46.51
C ALA A 25 -23.54 11.97 45.85
N SER A 26 -22.44 12.13 46.61
CA SER A 26 -21.09 11.88 46.08
C SER A 26 -20.78 10.39 45.81
N MET A 27 -21.60 9.47 46.32
CA MET A 27 -21.42 8.01 46.17
C MET A 27 -22.58 7.34 45.41
N ALA A 28 -23.75 7.97 45.33
CA ALA A 28 -24.95 7.44 44.67
C ALA A 28 -25.04 7.77 43.17
N ASP A 29 -24.18 8.67 42.67
CA ASP A 29 -24.06 8.97 41.23
C ASP A 29 -22.96 8.15 40.55
N TYR A 30 -22.52 7.03 41.14
CA TYR A 30 -21.71 6.06 40.41
C TYR A 30 -22.64 5.06 39.72
N THR A 31 -23.10 5.47 38.54
CA THR A 31 -23.98 4.66 37.71
C THR A 31 -23.19 3.51 37.08
N ASP A 32 -23.81 2.35 36.81
CA ASP A 32 -23.16 1.23 36.11
C ASP A 32 -22.56 1.67 34.75
N GLU A 33 -23.12 2.72 34.14
CA GLU A 33 -22.64 3.36 32.92
C GLU A 33 -21.26 4.03 33.10
N ASP A 34 -20.97 4.63 34.25
CA ASP A 34 -19.66 5.24 34.55
C ASP A 34 -18.58 4.17 34.77
N ALA A 35 -18.95 3.05 35.39
CA ALA A 35 -18.08 1.88 35.57
C ALA A 35 -17.75 1.21 34.23
N GLU A 36 -18.76 1.04 33.37
CA GLU A 36 -18.58 0.53 32.01
C GLU A 36 -17.72 1.47 31.19
N LYS A 37 -17.90 2.79 31.29
CA LYS A 37 -17.13 3.79 30.55
C LYS A 37 -15.65 3.80 30.93
N GLU A 38 -15.32 3.68 32.22
CA GLU A 38 -13.93 3.57 32.67
C GLU A 38 -13.32 2.23 32.24
N THR A 39 -14.09 1.14 32.30
CA THR A 39 -13.67 -0.17 31.78
C THR A 39 -13.40 -0.11 30.27
N GLN A 40 -14.27 0.55 29.49
CA GLN A 40 -14.10 0.75 28.06
C GLN A 40 -12.88 1.61 27.75
N ARG A 41 -12.59 2.63 28.57
CA ARG A 41 -11.38 3.46 28.45
C ARG A 41 -10.11 2.63 28.67
N MET A 42 -10.07 1.82 29.71
CA MET A 42 -8.92 0.95 30.00
C MET A 42 -8.71 -0.11 28.90
N ILE A 43 -9.79 -0.68 28.36
CA ILE A 43 -9.73 -1.62 27.23
C ILE A 43 -9.24 -0.93 25.96
N GLN A 44 -9.71 0.29 25.70
CA GLN A 44 -9.32 1.07 24.52
C GLN A 44 -7.84 1.45 24.57
N GLU A 45 -7.33 1.95 25.70
CA GLU A 45 -5.91 2.28 25.86
C GLU A 45 -5.00 1.05 25.69
N HIS A 46 -5.42 -0.11 26.23
CA HIS A 46 -4.69 -1.37 26.01
C HIS A 46 -4.71 -1.79 24.53
N LYS A 47 -5.83 -1.64 23.83
CA LYS A 47 -5.96 -1.96 22.41
C LYS A 47 -5.10 -1.05 21.53
N ASP A 48 -5.07 0.24 21.82
CA ASP A 48 -4.26 1.22 21.09
C ASP A 48 -2.76 0.97 21.29
N SER A 49 -2.37 0.54 22.50
CA SER A 49 -0.98 0.11 22.76
C SER A 49 -0.59 -1.13 21.95
N PHE A 50 -1.53 -2.05 21.74
CA PHE A 50 -1.32 -3.26 20.97
C PHE A 50 -1.23 -2.97 19.47
N ASP A 51 -2.11 -2.10 18.94
CA ASP A 51 -2.12 -1.76 17.52
C ASP A 51 -0.88 -0.97 17.07
N ASN A 52 -0.26 -0.18 17.95
CA ASN A 52 0.98 0.56 17.63
C ASN A 52 2.23 -0.33 17.51
N THR A 53 2.17 -1.59 17.95
CA THR A 53 3.27 -2.56 17.80
C THR A 53 3.18 -3.38 16.52
N LYS A 54 2.07 -3.27 15.78
CA LYS A 54 1.83 -4.06 14.58
C LYS A 54 2.55 -3.47 13.38
N SER A 55 3.14 -4.35 12.59
CA SER A 55 3.81 -3.99 11.35
C SER A 55 2.82 -3.83 10.20
N ASN A 56 3.08 -2.86 9.34
CA ASN A 56 2.36 -2.63 8.09
C ASN A 56 3.03 -3.31 6.89
N ASN A 57 4.14 -4.04 7.11
CA ASN A 57 4.88 -4.67 6.03
C ASN A 57 4.09 -5.86 5.46
N CYS A 58 3.58 -5.68 4.24
CA CYS A 58 2.85 -6.67 3.46
C CYS A 58 3.59 -7.07 2.19
N PHE A 59 4.93 -6.96 2.16
CA PHE A 59 5.73 -7.38 1.02
C PHE A 59 6.08 -8.87 1.09
N LEU A 60 6.22 -9.49 -0.08
CA LEU A 60 6.88 -10.79 -0.21
C LEU A 60 8.40 -10.60 -0.16
N LYS A 61 9.08 -11.52 0.52
CA LYS A 61 10.53 -11.71 0.46
C LYS A 61 10.94 -12.48 -0.79
N GLU A 62 10.10 -13.42 -1.20
CA GLU A 62 10.33 -14.26 -2.37
C GLU A 62 9.01 -14.65 -3.02
N LEU A 63 9.05 -14.81 -4.33
CA LEU A 63 8.02 -15.44 -5.13
C LEU A 63 8.69 -16.31 -6.20
N PHE A 64 8.40 -17.60 -6.15
CA PHE A 64 8.90 -18.57 -7.10
C PHE A 64 7.81 -19.57 -7.42
N VAL A 65 7.76 -20.06 -8.66
CA VAL A 65 6.75 -21.04 -9.08
C VAL A 65 7.45 -22.22 -9.74
N LYS A 66 7.27 -23.42 -9.18
CA LYS A 66 7.74 -24.65 -9.84
C LYS A 66 6.81 -24.99 -11.00
N GLY A 67 7.41 -25.37 -12.12
CA GLY A 67 6.70 -25.69 -13.36
C GLY A 67 6.58 -24.52 -14.34
N GLY A 68 7.22 -23.38 -14.06
CA GLY A 68 7.24 -22.24 -14.98
C GLY A 68 8.30 -21.19 -14.66
N THR A 69 8.35 -20.16 -15.49
CA THR A 69 9.24 -19.00 -15.31
C THR A 69 8.41 -17.71 -15.17
N LEU A 70 8.70 -16.93 -14.14
CA LEU A 70 8.08 -15.62 -13.92
C LEU A 70 8.76 -14.55 -14.79
N SER A 71 7.95 -13.67 -15.36
CA SER A 71 8.38 -12.48 -16.09
C SER A 71 7.54 -11.28 -15.64
N PRO A 72 8.16 -10.21 -15.11
CA PRO A 72 9.60 -10.05 -14.86
C PRO A 72 10.12 -10.98 -13.75
N ASN A 73 11.44 -10.99 -13.55
CA ASN A 73 12.02 -11.57 -12.34
C ASN A 73 11.40 -10.93 -11.10
N PHE A 74 11.31 -11.71 -10.01
CA PHE A 74 10.66 -11.24 -8.80
C PHE A 74 11.28 -9.94 -8.27
N ASP A 75 10.42 -8.96 -8.04
CA ASP A 75 10.71 -7.73 -7.31
C ASP A 75 9.52 -7.45 -6.37
N ARG A 76 9.80 -7.24 -5.08
CA ARG A 76 8.75 -7.04 -4.06
C ARG A 76 7.77 -5.89 -4.39
N GLN A 77 8.18 -4.91 -5.19
CA GLN A 77 7.36 -3.77 -5.59
C GLN A 77 6.47 -4.06 -6.82
N VAL A 78 6.80 -5.09 -7.61
CA VAL A 78 6.00 -5.51 -8.77
C VAL A 78 4.88 -6.43 -8.31
N ILE A 79 3.65 -6.07 -8.69
CA ILE A 79 2.42 -6.79 -8.30
C ILE A 79 1.88 -7.71 -9.39
N ASN A 80 2.29 -7.53 -10.65
CA ASN A 80 1.78 -8.29 -11.79
C ASN A 80 2.91 -9.08 -12.44
N TYR A 81 2.68 -10.38 -12.61
CA TYR A 81 3.64 -11.30 -13.22
C TYR A 81 2.97 -12.15 -14.27
N ASP A 82 3.76 -12.51 -15.27
CA ASP A 82 3.42 -13.51 -16.26
C ASP A 82 4.20 -14.77 -15.95
N LEU A 83 3.49 -15.87 -15.73
CA LEU A 83 4.06 -17.18 -15.55
C LEU A 83 3.94 -17.95 -16.86
N LYS A 84 5.07 -18.17 -17.52
CA LYS A 84 5.16 -19.04 -18.69
C LYS A 84 5.31 -20.48 -18.24
N ILE A 85 4.44 -21.36 -18.74
CA ILE A 85 4.43 -22.79 -18.45
C ILE A 85 4.33 -23.60 -19.74
N GLU A 86 4.79 -24.84 -19.71
CA GLU A 86 4.57 -25.80 -20.80
C GLU A 86 3.09 -26.19 -20.89
N ASN A 87 2.63 -26.56 -22.10
CA ASN A 87 1.22 -26.88 -22.36
C ASN A 87 0.70 -28.11 -21.58
N ASN A 88 1.59 -29.04 -21.22
CA ASN A 88 1.28 -30.28 -20.50
C ASN A 88 1.15 -30.08 -18.98
N VAL A 89 1.45 -28.90 -18.44
CA VAL A 89 1.39 -28.61 -17.00
C VAL A 89 -0.05 -28.28 -16.59
N ASN A 90 -0.56 -29.05 -15.63
CA ASN A 90 -1.88 -28.86 -15.04
C ASN A 90 -1.85 -28.51 -13.55
N GLU A 91 -0.70 -28.65 -12.89
CA GLU A 91 -0.50 -28.28 -11.48
C GLU A 91 0.81 -27.49 -11.38
N ILE A 92 0.78 -26.40 -10.61
CA ILE A 92 1.98 -25.62 -10.25
C ILE A 92 2.12 -25.57 -8.73
N ASP A 93 3.35 -25.39 -8.25
CA ASP A 93 3.63 -25.21 -6.82
C ASP A 93 4.23 -23.82 -6.61
N ILE A 94 3.45 -22.93 -5.98
CA ILE A 94 3.82 -21.55 -5.71
C ILE A 94 4.50 -21.46 -4.35
N ILE A 95 5.76 -21.05 -4.35
CA ILE A 95 6.52 -20.72 -3.15
C ILE A 95 6.51 -19.20 -2.98
N ALA A 96 5.89 -18.74 -1.90
CA ALA A 96 5.84 -17.33 -1.54
C ALA A 96 6.03 -17.18 -0.03
N ASN A 97 7.03 -16.40 0.38
CA ASN A 97 7.28 -16.09 1.79
C ASN A 97 7.18 -14.59 2.01
N ALA A 98 6.54 -14.19 3.11
CA ALA A 98 6.46 -12.80 3.50
C ALA A 98 7.84 -12.27 3.96
N GLU A 99 8.06 -10.97 3.76
CA GLU A 99 9.23 -10.26 4.31
C GLU A 99 9.12 -10.10 5.83
N ASP A 100 7.89 -9.91 6.31
CA ASP A 100 7.56 -9.85 7.72
C ASP A 100 7.20 -11.24 8.26
N ALA A 101 7.79 -11.62 9.40
CA ALA A 101 7.55 -12.91 10.04
C ALA A 101 6.14 -13.06 10.61
N ASP A 102 5.48 -11.95 10.97
CA ASP A 102 4.12 -11.95 11.52
C ASP A 102 3.05 -11.80 10.43
N ALA A 103 3.45 -11.59 9.17
CA ALA A 103 2.54 -11.52 8.04
C ALA A 103 2.11 -12.91 7.58
N LYS A 104 0.86 -12.99 7.10
CA LYS A 104 0.27 -14.23 6.58
C LYS A 104 0.21 -14.18 5.06
N VAL A 105 0.64 -15.26 4.41
CA VAL A 105 0.56 -15.43 2.96
C VAL A 105 -0.54 -16.46 2.65
N ASN A 106 -1.43 -16.10 1.73
CA ASN A 106 -2.46 -16.97 1.16
C ASN A 106 -2.25 -17.09 -0.35
N GLY A 107 -2.71 -18.19 -0.96
CA GLY A 107 -2.59 -18.43 -2.40
C GLY A 107 -1.23 -19.00 -2.82
N ASN A 108 -0.42 -19.45 -1.87
CA ASN A 108 0.78 -20.26 -2.09
C ASN A 108 0.47 -21.77 -1.97
N GLY A 109 1.42 -22.61 -2.40
CA GLY A 109 1.32 -24.06 -2.44
C GLY A 109 0.91 -24.61 -3.80
N LYS A 110 0.42 -25.85 -3.80
CA LYS A 110 -0.02 -26.57 -5.01
C LYS A 110 -1.38 -26.09 -5.48
N ILE A 111 -1.47 -25.75 -6.76
CA ILE A 111 -2.70 -25.23 -7.39
C ILE A 111 -2.94 -25.96 -8.72
N ASP A 112 -4.15 -26.48 -8.91
CA ASP A 112 -4.63 -27.00 -10.21
C ASP A 112 -4.98 -25.83 -11.12
N ILE A 113 -4.35 -25.79 -12.29
CA ILE A 113 -4.42 -24.69 -13.27
C ILE A 113 -5.22 -25.03 -14.53
N LYS A 114 -6.03 -26.10 -14.53
CA LYS A 114 -6.84 -26.49 -15.70
C LYS A 114 -7.77 -25.38 -16.18
N ASP A 115 -8.45 -24.71 -15.25
CA ASP A 115 -9.51 -23.74 -15.56
C ASP A 115 -9.23 -22.33 -15.01
N ILE A 116 -8.01 -22.06 -14.54
CA ILE A 116 -7.62 -20.74 -14.03
C ILE A 116 -6.54 -20.12 -14.91
N SER A 117 -6.73 -18.83 -15.23
CA SER A 117 -5.79 -18.02 -16.00
C SER A 117 -4.95 -17.08 -15.12
N GLU A 118 -5.30 -16.97 -13.83
CA GLU A 118 -4.63 -16.07 -12.88
C GLU A 118 -4.68 -16.65 -11.47
N CYS A 119 -3.53 -16.66 -10.79
CA CYS A 119 -3.40 -16.94 -9.37
C CYS A 119 -3.23 -15.63 -8.58
N LYS A 120 -3.89 -15.54 -7.42
CA LYS A 120 -3.79 -14.39 -6.51
C LYS A 120 -3.09 -14.82 -5.23
N ILE A 121 -2.04 -14.09 -4.88
CA ILE A 121 -1.25 -14.33 -3.68
C ILE A 121 -1.44 -13.12 -2.78
N GLU A 122 -2.06 -13.33 -1.63
CA GLU A 122 -2.39 -12.26 -0.69
C GLU A 122 -1.45 -12.30 0.50
N VAL A 123 -0.83 -11.16 0.81
CA VAL A 123 0.01 -10.97 2.00
C VAL A 123 -0.71 -10.01 2.93
N ARG A 124 -1.05 -10.48 4.13
CA ARG A 124 -1.69 -9.68 5.17
C ARG A 124 -0.73 -9.46 6.33
N ALA A 125 -0.34 -8.21 6.54
CA ALA A 125 0.50 -7.79 7.66
C ALA A 125 -0.24 -7.89 9.01
N SER A 126 0.50 -7.88 10.12
CA SER A 126 -0.09 -7.97 11.47
C SER A 126 -1.00 -6.78 11.79
N SER A 127 -0.76 -5.60 11.18
CA SER A 127 -1.65 -4.43 11.28
C SER A 127 -2.99 -4.58 10.56
N GLY A 128 -3.10 -5.59 9.69
CA GLY A 128 -4.26 -5.80 8.82
C GLY A 128 -4.10 -5.21 7.41
N THR A 129 -3.00 -4.49 7.14
CA THR A 129 -2.66 -4.03 5.78
C THR A 129 -2.46 -5.23 4.85
N THR A 130 -3.10 -5.22 3.68
CA THR A 130 -3.02 -6.32 2.70
C THR A 130 -2.43 -5.85 1.38
N ARG A 131 -1.62 -6.72 0.77
CA ARG A 131 -1.14 -6.59 -0.61
C ARG A 131 -1.45 -7.86 -1.38
N THR A 132 -1.84 -7.71 -2.64
CA THR A 132 -2.12 -8.83 -3.54
C THR A 132 -1.16 -8.81 -4.72
N TYR A 133 -0.54 -9.96 -4.99
CA TYR A 133 0.27 -10.23 -6.18
C TYR A 133 -0.55 -11.09 -7.14
N PHE A 134 -0.52 -10.74 -8.43
CA PHE A 134 -1.26 -11.38 -9.50
C PHE A 134 -0.28 -12.11 -10.42
N VAL A 135 -0.50 -13.40 -10.60
CA VAL A 135 0.31 -14.26 -11.46
C VAL A 135 -0.57 -14.76 -12.60
N ARG A 136 -0.46 -14.13 -13.76
CA ARG A 136 -1.17 -14.53 -14.98
C ARG A 136 -0.47 -15.73 -15.61
N ILE A 137 -1.23 -16.77 -15.90
CA ILE A 137 -0.72 -18.02 -16.47
C ILE A 137 -0.76 -17.93 -17.99
N ILE A 138 0.36 -18.22 -18.64
CA ILE A 138 0.51 -18.26 -20.10
C ILE A 138 1.07 -19.63 -20.48
N LYS A 139 0.23 -20.46 -21.13
CA LYS A 139 0.66 -21.74 -21.70
C LYS A 139 1.41 -21.50 -23.00
N GLU A 140 2.59 -22.09 -23.12
CA GLU A 140 3.34 -22.11 -24.36
C GLU A 140 2.61 -22.98 -25.38
N ASN A 141 2.22 -22.39 -26.51
CA ASN A 141 1.65 -23.15 -27.61
C ASN A 141 2.77 -23.95 -28.28
N GLU A 142 2.55 -25.23 -28.55
CA GLU A 142 3.52 -26.07 -29.24
C GLU A 142 3.69 -25.67 -30.71
N LYS A 143 4.38 -24.55 -31.01
CA LYS A 143 4.96 -24.21 -32.33
C LYS A 143 6.12 -23.22 -32.17
N ASP A 144 7.34 -23.74 -32.16
CA ASP A 144 8.35 -23.50 -33.21
C ASP A 144 9.74 -23.87 -32.68
N THR A 145 10.20 -25.04 -33.11
CA THR A 145 11.63 -25.41 -33.13
C THR A 145 12.43 -24.33 -33.86
N VAL A 146 13.29 -23.61 -33.14
CA VAL A 146 14.47 -22.98 -33.74
C VAL A 146 15.70 -23.41 -32.95
N SER A 147 16.54 -24.13 -33.68
CA SER A 147 17.82 -24.71 -33.32
C SER A 147 18.77 -23.70 -32.69
N LYS A 148 19.45 -24.13 -31.62
CA LYS A 148 20.77 -23.60 -31.25
C LYS A 148 21.70 -23.77 -32.45
N ASN A 149 22.23 -22.67 -32.97
CA ASN A 149 23.55 -22.69 -33.56
C ASN A 149 24.49 -21.94 -32.62
N GLU A 150 25.40 -22.72 -32.04
CA GLU A 150 26.60 -22.24 -31.39
C GLU A 150 27.49 -21.58 -32.46
N GLU A 151 27.83 -20.31 -32.30
CA GLU A 151 28.97 -19.74 -33.01
C GLU A 151 30.21 -19.88 -32.13
N LYS A 152 31.01 -20.88 -32.47
CA LYS A 152 32.40 -21.02 -32.04
C LYS A 152 33.29 -20.54 -33.18
N SER A 153 34.13 -19.57 -32.84
CA SER A 153 35.30 -19.01 -33.54
C SER A 153 36.02 -19.93 -34.56
N GLY A 154 36.44 -19.36 -35.70
CA GLY A 154 37.46 -19.92 -36.59
C GLY A 154 37.71 -19.11 -37.88
N ASP A 155 38.91 -18.52 -37.98
CA ASP A 155 39.46 -17.69 -39.07
C ASP A 155 39.68 -18.39 -40.44
N ASN A 156 39.61 -17.61 -41.54
CA ASN A 156 40.48 -17.53 -42.75
C ASN A 156 39.66 -17.05 -43.97
N LYS A 157 39.80 -15.86 -44.57
CA LYS A 157 40.92 -15.11 -45.20
C LYS A 157 41.20 -15.49 -46.68
N ASP A 158 41.04 -14.47 -47.55
CA ASP A 158 41.59 -14.24 -48.90
C ASP A 158 41.10 -15.17 -50.04
N SER A 159 40.79 -14.72 -51.27
CA SER A 159 41.19 -13.51 -52.03
C SER A 159 40.37 -13.34 -53.33
N ASN A 160 40.12 -12.06 -53.70
CA ASN A 160 40.14 -11.42 -55.05
C ASN A 160 39.27 -12.01 -56.21
N GLU A 161 38.68 -11.27 -57.17
CA GLU A 161 38.91 -9.94 -57.76
C GLU A 161 37.67 -9.60 -58.67
N ILE A 162 37.04 -8.39 -58.60
CA ILE A 162 37.08 -7.27 -59.61
C ILE A 162 36.13 -7.47 -60.83
N ASP A 163 35.39 -6.53 -61.43
CA ASP A 163 35.08 -5.07 -61.38
C ASP A 163 33.75 -4.90 -62.20
N ILE A 164 32.97 -3.82 -62.19
CA ILE A 164 33.15 -2.57 -62.99
C ILE A 164 32.00 -1.58 -62.66
N GLU A 165 32.42 -0.34 -62.38
CA GLU A 165 31.90 1.03 -62.65
C GLU A 165 30.46 1.20 -63.20
N ASP A 166 29.56 2.02 -62.66
CA ASP A 166 29.50 3.47 -62.32
C ASP A 166 28.46 4.16 -63.24
N SER A 167 27.31 4.55 -62.67
CA SER A 167 26.50 5.69 -63.11
C SER A 167 25.43 6.04 -62.05
N ILE A 168 25.80 6.98 -61.18
CA ILE A 168 25.07 8.20 -60.75
C ILE A 168 23.65 8.37 -61.39
N ILE A 169 22.53 8.77 -60.79
CA ILE A 169 22.12 9.86 -59.85
C ILE A 169 20.65 9.51 -59.44
N THR A 170 20.11 9.69 -58.22
CA THR A 170 19.36 10.85 -57.63
C THR A 170 18.46 10.20 -56.55
N ASP A 171 18.33 10.59 -55.28
CA ASP A 171 18.17 11.92 -54.70
C ASP A 171 18.82 12.00 -53.31
N SER A 172 19.67 13.01 -53.16
CA SER A 172 20.13 13.54 -51.90
C SER A 172 19.01 14.31 -51.18
N LYS A 173 18.80 14.01 -49.91
CA LYS A 173 18.75 15.03 -48.83
C LYS A 173 19.47 14.41 -47.63
N ASN A 174 20.80 14.50 -47.68
CA ASN A 174 21.63 15.35 -46.80
C ASN A 174 21.39 15.08 -45.32
N LEU A 175 22.38 14.51 -44.62
CA LEU A 175 23.53 15.23 -44.02
C LEU A 175 23.01 16.31 -43.06
N THR A 176 23.50 16.40 -41.83
CA THR A 176 24.85 16.08 -41.41
C THR A 176 24.89 16.13 -39.89
N GLU A 177 25.97 15.55 -39.39
CA GLU A 177 26.76 16.08 -38.27
C GLU A 177 26.14 15.99 -36.87
N ASN A 178 26.67 15.10 -36.04
CA ASN A 178 28.01 15.09 -35.45
C ASN A 178 28.10 15.94 -34.17
N LEU A 179 28.58 15.21 -33.16
CA LEU A 179 29.44 15.61 -32.06
C LEU A 179 28.87 16.55 -30.97
N SER A 180 28.73 15.88 -29.82
CA SER A 180 29.25 16.26 -28.50
C SER A 180 28.28 16.86 -27.47
N GLU A 181 28.23 16.11 -26.36
CA GLU A 181 28.10 16.50 -24.95
C GLU A 181 26.85 17.22 -24.42
N SER A 182 26.47 16.74 -23.23
CA SER A 182 25.59 17.34 -22.22
C SER A 182 24.10 17.45 -22.60
N ASN A 183 23.26 16.75 -21.84
CA ASN A 183 22.66 17.38 -20.67
C ASN A 183 21.84 16.36 -19.89
N ILE A 184 21.99 16.44 -18.57
CA ILE A 184 21.04 15.92 -17.58
C ILE A 184 19.67 16.46 -17.97
N ASP A 185 18.67 15.60 -18.16
CA ASP A 185 17.29 16.01 -17.97
C ASP A 185 16.62 14.99 -17.05
N ASP A 186 16.68 15.35 -15.76
CA ASP A 186 15.87 14.78 -14.72
C ASP A 186 14.39 14.87 -15.10
N ASN A 187 13.67 13.78 -14.85
CA ASN A 187 12.27 13.84 -14.45
C ASN A 187 11.24 14.26 -15.50
N LYS A 188 10.80 13.29 -16.31
CA LYS A 188 9.49 13.32 -16.96
C LYS A 188 8.47 12.41 -16.27
N LYS A 189 8.16 12.69 -15.00
CA LYS A 189 6.89 12.29 -14.37
C LYS A 189 6.33 13.40 -13.46
N THR A 190 6.34 14.66 -13.92
CA THR A 190 5.93 15.84 -13.14
C THR A 190 4.73 16.61 -13.70
N GLY A 191 4.05 16.10 -14.74
CA GLY A 191 2.84 16.77 -15.27
C GLY A 191 1.62 16.61 -14.35
N LYS A 192 1.29 15.39 -13.94
CA LYS A 192 0.07 15.10 -13.15
C LYS A 192 0.21 15.51 -11.68
N ASN A 193 1.40 15.39 -11.11
CA ASN A 193 1.66 15.69 -9.70
C ASN A 193 1.59 17.20 -9.40
N LYS A 194 1.94 18.06 -10.38
CA LYS A 194 1.85 19.52 -10.23
C LYS A 194 0.42 20.00 -10.02
N TYR A 195 -0.54 19.48 -10.79
CA TYR A 195 -1.95 19.83 -10.64
C TYR A 195 -2.54 19.30 -9.34
N ILE A 196 -2.11 18.12 -8.87
CA ILE A 196 -2.53 17.56 -7.57
C ILE A 196 -2.08 18.46 -6.42
N ILE A 197 -0.82 18.90 -6.42
CA ILE A 197 -0.28 19.79 -5.37
C ILE A 197 -1.01 21.14 -5.38
N ILE A 198 -1.22 21.74 -6.57
CA ILE A 198 -1.96 23.00 -6.69
C ILE A 198 -3.40 22.86 -6.20
N ALA A 199 -4.08 21.73 -6.50
CA ALA A 199 -5.43 21.46 -6.03
C ALA A 199 -5.52 21.33 -4.49
N ILE A 200 -4.56 20.64 -3.87
CA ILE A 200 -4.50 20.49 -2.40
C ILE A 200 -4.30 21.85 -1.72
N VAL A 201 -3.38 22.67 -2.23
CA VAL A 201 -3.13 24.02 -1.68
C VAL A 201 -4.37 24.91 -1.80
N ALA A 202 -5.08 24.86 -2.93
CA ALA A 202 -6.31 25.63 -3.12
C ALA A 202 -7.43 25.22 -2.13
N ILE A 203 -7.61 23.91 -1.90
CA ILE A 203 -8.58 23.40 -0.92
C ILE A 203 -8.23 23.88 0.50
N PHE A 204 -6.96 23.83 0.87
CA PHE A 204 -6.50 24.28 2.19
C PHE A 204 -6.75 25.78 2.43
N LEU A 205 -6.54 26.62 1.42
CA LEU A 205 -6.83 28.06 1.49
C LEU A 205 -8.32 28.34 1.66
N LEU A 206 -9.20 27.60 0.96
CA LEU A 206 -10.66 27.73 1.10
C LEU A 206 -11.13 27.35 2.51
N ILE A 207 -10.62 26.23 3.05
CA ILE A 207 -10.94 25.79 4.42
C ILE A 207 -10.48 26.84 5.44
N SER A 208 -9.26 27.36 5.28
CA SER A 208 -8.71 28.41 6.14
C SER A 208 -9.57 29.68 6.13
N LEU A 209 -10.05 30.09 4.95
CA LEU A 209 -10.94 31.24 4.80
C LEU A 209 -12.28 31.04 5.53
N VAL A 210 -12.90 29.84 5.40
CA VAL A 210 -14.15 29.51 6.10
C VAL A 210 -13.96 29.55 7.62
N ILE A 211 -12.83 29.04 8.13
CA ILE A 211 -12.50 29.10 9.56
C ILE A 211 -12.37 30.54 10.03
N ILE A 212 -11.64 31.39 9.29
CA ILE A 212 -11.46 32.82 9.63
C ILE A 212 -12.81 33.55 9.67
N ILE A 213 -13.68 33.31 8.69
CA ILE A 213 -15.03 33.89 8.64
C ILE A 213 -15.86 33.45 9.86
N LYS A 214 -15.78 32.18 10.23
CA LYS A 214 -16.51 31.61 11.38
C LYS A 214 -16.02 32.19 12.71
N ILE A 215 -14.70 32.40 12.86
CA ILE A 215 -14.12 33.07 14.03
C ILE A 215 -14.55 34.53 14.10
N LYS A 216 -14.53 35.25 12.97
CA LYS A 216 -14.98 36.66 12.91
C LYS A 216 -16.46 36.80 13.28
N LYS A 217 -17.31 35.86 12.84
CA LYS A 217 -18.74 35.84 13.21
C LYS A 217 -18.96 35.61 14.71
N ARG A 218 -18.14 34.76 15.36
CA ARG A 218 -18.23 34.50 16.81
C ARG A 218 -17.76 35.66 17.69
N LYS A 219 -16.89 36.55 17.20
CA LYS A 219 -16.41 37.73 17.95
C LYS A 219 -17.37 38.92 17.92
N ASN A 220 -18.35 38.92 17.01
CA ASN A 220 -19.35 39.99 16.85
C ASN A 220 -20.70 39.65 17.52
N HIS A 221 -20.73 38.61 18.36
CA HIS A 221 -21.84 38.19 19.21
C HIS A 221 -21.35 38.10 20.64
#